data_AF-A0A0B1PAB7-F1
#
_entry.id   AF-A0A0B1PAB7-F1
#
_cell.length_a   1.000
_cell.length_b   1.000
_cell.length_c   1.000
_cell.angle_alpha   90.00
_cell.angle_beta   90.00
_cell.angle_gamma   90.00
#
_symmetry.space_group_name_H-M   'P 1'
#
loop_
_entity.id
_entity.type
_entity.pdbx_description
1 polymer ?
#
loop_
_entity_poly.entity_id
_entity_poly.type
_entity_poly.pdbx_seq_one_letter_code
_entity_poly.pdbx_strand_id
1 'polypeptide(L)'
;MVSEALQIAFSNERRDSIRPYVGSLYSNELGYLTWPIVQDGSSSKIKKFSPSAHWLKSTYQVVFAKNGDVIDLIVRLSNHDFAKCRRHDNYQLETQEEEIDPVKSYFCGARYIPKDDIERSIDYFHEFVEFVAEKKTYPASYRGRKYRKDLGLQVWPIYRGQNLYSNPKNTGGPYLILVDSFGQLKRVIARTYDYDFVDCIASSTEIPAHVTHSKGEGSTQSKGTTRSGFDCNGIFFDDKELHLARNLARESRRSRHNVFPVEHFSPPCDLPCLLWPLKPSGSTMRNGMMPCSLFLSTLDILVDIFTLGNLAPYRLVMSLDFQILFVALKGHEKMKKCERRTIAGGNINHDQSSFRCSTTVFHNSEVLAVVHKACKEKMLHSKKYPMSYEGENFQVPGPYLIYPLKKGKEYNGGCMLKILLNFTTNFGAPTEIGNRARIEFYGNELRLHTRRSFDDKKKENIAN
;
A
#
# COMPACT_ATOMS: atom_id res chain seq x y z
N MET A 1 -28.28 -15.34 7.28
CA MET A 1 -26.86 -15.29 7.72
C MET A 1 -26.48 -13.92 8.29
N VAL A 2 -26.53 -12.82 7.52
CA VAL A 2 -26.14 -11.49 8.05
C VAL A 2 -27.02 -11.06 9.23
N SER A 3 -28.35 -11.12 9.11
CA SER A 3 -29.27 -10.75 10.20
C SER A 3 -29.05 -11.53 11.50
N GLU A 4 -28.67 -12.80 11.42
CA GLU A 4 -28.36 -13.63 12.58
C GLU A 4 -27.02 -13.21 13.20
N ALA A 5 -26.00 -12.96 12.38
CA ALA A 5 -24.73 -12.42 12.85
C ALA A 5 -24.90 -11.07 13.56
N LEU A 6 -25.82 -10.22 13.08
CA LEU A 6 -26.18 -8.95 13.72
C LEU A 6 -26.81 -9.15 15.10
N GLN A 7 -27.83 -10.00 15.20
CA GLN A 7 -28.47 -10.31 16.48
C GLN A 7 -27.47 -10.85 17.50
N ILE A 8 -26.56 -11.72 17.06
CA ILE A 8 -25.51 -12.27 17.92
C ILE A 8 -24.51 -11.19 18.33
N ALA A 9 -24.04 -10.35 17.39
CA ALA A 9 -23.06 -9.30 17.67
C ALA A 9 -23.56 -8.30 18.72
N PHE A 10 -24.85 -7.95 18.68
CA PHE A 10 -25.46 -7.01 19.62
C PHE A 10 -26.05 -7.64 20.89
N SER A 11 -26.04 -8.97 21.00
CA SER A 11 -26.44 -9.66 22.23
C SER A 11 -25.47 -9.37 23.38
N ASN A 12 -25.99 -9.23 24.59
CA ASN A 12 -25.17 -8.92 25.78
C ASN A 12 -24.08 -9.97 26.03
N GLU A 13 -24.30 -11.22 25.64
CA GLU A 13 -23.36 -12.34 25.82
C GLU A 13 -22.08 -12.22 24.96
N ARG A 14 -22.10 -11.38 23.93
CA ARG A 14 -21.12 -11.44 22.84
C ARG A 14 -20.47 -10.10 22.51
N ARG A 15 -20.86 -9.00 23.16
CA ARG A 15 -20.29 -7.65 22.93
C ARG A 15 -18.76 -7.63 23.00
N ASP A 16 -18.16 -8.43 23.88
CA ASP A 16 -16.70 -8.54 24.04
C ASP A 16 -15.97 -9.11 22.82
N SER A 17 -16.69 -9.70 21.86
CA SER A 17 -16.06 -10.22 20.64
C SER A 17 -16.08 -9.23 19.48
N ILE A 18 -16.73 -8.05 19.61
CA ILE A 18 -16.65 -6.96 18.64
C ILE A 18 -15.24 -6.36 18.74
N ARG A 19 -14.59 -6.11 17.60
CA ARG A 19 -13.24 -5.52 17.58
C ARG A 19 -13.22 -4.25 16.75
N PRO A 20 -12.33 -3.29 17.04
CA PRO A 20 -12.04 -2.22 16.10
C PRO A 20 -11.61 -2.80 14.75
N TYR A 21 -12.09 -2.21 13.66
CA TYR A 21 -11.58 -2.52 12.33
C TYR A 21 -10.09 -2.19 12.25
N VAL A 22 -9.30 -3.14 11.74
CA VAL A 22 -7.88 -2.93 11.44
C VAL A 22 -7.64 -3.37 10.00
N GLY A 23 -7.42 -2.40 9.12
CA GLY A 23 -7.11 -2.66 7.71
C GLY A 23 -7.11 -1.38 6.88
N SER A 24 -6.93 -1.53 5.57
CA SER A 24 -6.74 -0.41 4.64
C SER A 24 -8.02 0.04 3.92
N LEU A 25 -9.17 -0.60 4.16
CA LEU A 25 -10.43 -0.21 3.51
C LEU A 25 -11.04 1.07 4.11
N TYR A 26 -10.76 1.35 5.38
CA TYR A 26 -11.33 2.47 6.12
C TYR A 26 -10.23 3.17 6.91
N SER A 27 -10.39 4.48 7.14
CA SER A 27 -9.53 5.21 8.08
C SER A 27 -9.81 4.75 9.51
N ASN A 28 -8.75 4.55 10.30
CA ASN A 28 -8.86 4.24 11.72
C ASN A 28 -9.60 5.33 12.51
N GLU A 29 -9.62 6.57 12.00
CA GLU A 29 -10.27 7.71 12.64
C GLU A 29 -11.80 7.59 12.65
N LEU A 30 -12.37 6.86 11.69
CA LEU A 30 -13.80 6.55 11.66
C LEU A 30 -14.21 5.66 12.84
N GLY A 31 -13.24 4.96 13.45
CA GLY A 31 -13.45 4.10 14.61
C GLY A 31 -14.51 3.03 14.36
N TYR A 32 -14.56 2.51 13.13
CA TYR A 32 -15.43 1.41 12.77
C TYR A 32 -15.08 0.15 13.55
N LEU A 33 -16.11 -0.65 13.80
CA LEU A 33 -16.04 -1.92 14.48
C LEU A 33 -16.30 -3.05 13.48
N THR A 34 -15.80 -4.24 13.76
CA THR A 34 -16.10 -5.43 12.97
C THR A 34 -16.55 -6.61 13.82
N TRP A 35 -17.24 -7.52 13.15
CA TRP A 35 -17.67 -8.80 13.71
C TRP A 35 -17.50 -9.93 12.68
N PRO A 36 -16.93 -11.09 13.04
CA PRO A 36 -16.74 -12.20 12.13
C PRO A 36 -18.06 -12.94 11.85
N ILE A 37 -18.31 -13.24 10.58
CA ILE A 37 -19.35 -14.18 10.16
C ILE A 37 -18.72 -15.56 10.06
N VAL A 38 -19.32 -16.53 10.75
CA VAL A 38 -18.90 -17.93 10.70
C VAL A 38 -19.87 -18.65 9.77
N GLN A 39 -19.35 -19.27 8.70
CA GLN A 39 -20.16 -19.96 7.68
C GLN A 39 -20.56 -21.39 8.08
N ASP A 40 -20.38 -21.81 9.34
CA ASP A 40 -20.67 -23.19 9.73
C ASP A 40 -22.18 -23.46 9.67
N GLY A 41 -22.59 -24.37 8.79
CA GLY A 41 -23.97 -24.89 8.69
C GLY A 41 -24.42 -25.73 9.90
N SER A 42 -23.66 -25.72 11.00
CA SER A 42 -23.95 -26.41 12.25
C SER A 42 -23.81 -25.43 13.41
N SER A 43 -24.83 -24.58 13.57
CA SER A 43 -24.96 -23.59 14.65
C SER A 43 -24.75 -24.19 16.05
N SER A 44 -24.96 -25.51 16.20
CA SER A 44 -24.76 -26.27 17.43
C SER A 44 -23.28 -26.43 17.85
N LYS A 45 -22.29 -26.26 16.96
CA LYS A 45 -20.86 -26.41 17.30
C LYS A 45 -20.17 -25.10 17.70
N ILE A 46 -20.81 -23.95 17.49
CA ILE A 46 -20.25 -22.61 17.75
C ILE A 46 -19.94 -22.39 19.25
N LYS A 47 -20.58 -23.13 20.17
CA LYS A 47 -20.37 -22.99 21.61
C LYS A 47 -18.97 -23.42 22.11
N LYS A 48 -18.17 -24.13 21.30
CA LYS A 48 -16.88 -24.72 21.76
C LYS A 48 -15.61 -23.95 21.37
N PHE A 49 -15.71 -22.93 20.52
CA PHE A 49 -14.51 -22.21 20.08
C PHE A 49 -14.29 -20.93 20.89
N SER A 50 -13.04 -20.72 21.30
CA SER A 50 -12.59 -19.44 21.86
C SER A 50 -12.92 -18.30 20.88
N PRO A 51 -13.37 -17.13 21.35
CA PRO A 51 -13.63 -15.95 20.52
C PRO A 51 -12.49 -15.65 19.53
N SER A 52 -11.24 -15.82 19.95
CA SER A 52 -10.05 -15.60 19.10
C SER A 52 -9.96 -16.57 17.91
N ALA A 53 -10.39 -17.82 18.07
CA ALA A 53 -10.35 -18.80 16.99
C ALA A 53 -11.36 -18.47 15.88
N HIS A 54 -12.52 -17.89 16.23
CA HIS A 54 -13.49 -17.42 15.24
C HIS A 54 -12.93 -16.32 14.36
N TRP A 55 -12.23 -15.36 14.96
CA TRP A 55 -11.60 -14.25 14.23
C TRP A 55 -10.53 -14.72 13.24
N LEU A 56 -9.75 -15.73 13.61
CA LEU A 56 -8.70 -16.27 12.74
C LEU A 56 -9.29 -17.03 11.56
N LYS A 57 -10.38 -17.77 11.75
CA LYS A 57 -11.00 -18.61 10.70
C LYS A 57 -12.04 -17.90 9.85
N SER A 58 -12.53 -16.73 10.27
CA SER A 58 -13.60 -16.06 9.57
C SER A 58 -13.11 -15.35 8.31
N THR A 59 -13.73 -15.72 7.18
CA THR A 59 -13.49 -15.13 5.87
C THR A 59 -14.34 -13.89 5.63
N TYR A 60 -15.48 -13.73 6.30
CA TYR A 60 -16.39 -12.60 6.09
C TYR A 60 -16.58 -11.84 7.40
N GLN A 61 -16.61 -10.52 7.36
CA GLN A 61 -16.85 -9.69 8.53
C GLN A 61 -17.86 -8.60 8.22
N VAL A 62 -18.76 -8.33 9.17
CA VAL A 62 -19.62 -7.16 9.11
C VAL A 62 -18.86 -5.97 9.69
N VAL A 63 -18.99 -4.82 9.06
CA VAL A 63 -18.41 -3.54 9.50
C VAL A 63 -19.52 -2.64 10.01
N PHE A 64 -19.30 -2.03 11.17
CA PHE A 64 -20.26 -1.17 11.85
C PHE A 64 -19.67 0.18 12.18
N ALA A 65 -20.52 1.21 12.18
CA ALA A 65 -20.23 2.45 12.86
C ALA A 65 -20.39 2.31 14.38
N LYS A 66 -19.88 3.29 15.13
CA LYS A 66 -19.94 3.30 16.60
C LYS A 66 -21.37 3.32 17.15
N ASN A 67 -22.32 3.84 16.37
CA ASN A 67 -23.75 3.86 16.71
C ASN A 67 -24.46 2.52 16.43
N GLY A 68 -23.76 1.53 15.85
CA GLY A 68 -24.31 0.22 15.50
C GLY A 68 -24.78 0.08 14.05
N ASP A 69 -24.75 1.14 13.24
CA ASP A 69 -25.16 1.07 11.84
C ASP A 69 -24.25 0.16 11.03
N VAL A 70 -24.85 -0.68 10.19
CA VAL A 70 -24.11 -1.57 9.29
C VAL A 70 -23.55 -0.75 8.12
N ILE A 71 -22.24 -0.58 8.11
CA ILE A 71 -21.53 0.19 7.08
C ILE A 71 -21.26 -0.65 5.85
N ASP A 72 -20.79 -1.88 6.00
CA ASP A 72 -20.42 -2.73 4.86
C ASP A 72 -20.25 -4.18 5.30
N LEU A 73 -20.22 -5.09 4.33
CA LEU A 73 -19.70 -6.44 4.50
C LEU A 73 -18.33 -6.51 3.83
N ILE A 74 -17.34 -7.05 4.52
CA ILE A 74 -15.99 -7.22 3.98
C ILE A 74 -15.60 -8.70 3.97
N VAL A 75 -14.75 -9.06 3.03
CA VAL A 75 -14.22 -10.41 2.86
C VAL A 75 -12.71 -10.39 2.94
N ARG A 76 -12.14 -11.36 3.65
CA ARG A 76 -10.70 -11.56 3.75
C ARG A 76 -10.19 -12.23 2.48
N LEU A 77 -9.20 -11.58 1.86
CA LEU A 77 -8.50 -12.07 0.68
C LEU A 77 -7.42 -13.08 1.06
N SER A 78 -6.94 -13.86 0.09
CA SER A 78 -5.88 -14.86 0.32
C SER A 78 -4.53 -14.25 0.71
N ASN A 79 -4.38 -12.93 0.61
CA ASN A 79 -3.23 -12.16 1.09
C ASN A 79 -3.48 -11.51 2.47
N HIS A 80 -4.56 -11.88 3.17
CA HIS A 80 -5.00 -11.32 4.45
C HIS A 80 -5.45 -9.85 4.44
N ASP A 81 -5.50 -9.20 3.27
CA ASP A 81 -6.21 -7.93 3.12
C ASP A 81 -7.72 -8.16 3.12
N PHE A 82 -8.49 -7.07 3.08
CA PHE A 82 -9.93 -7.13 2.95
C PHE A 82 -10.40 -6.48 1.66
N ALA A 83 -11.49 -7.01 1.11
CA ALA A 83 -12.26 -6.36 0.05
C ALA A 83 -13.70 -6.10 0.51
N LYS A 84 -14.32 -5.05 -0.02
CA LYS A 84 -15.75 -4.79 0.20
C LYS A 84 -16.58 -5.74 -0.65
N CYS A 85 -17.63 -6.29 -0.08
CA CYS A 85 -18.66 -7.01 -0.82
C CYS A 85 -19.63 -5.99 -1.47
N ARG A 86 -20.09 -6.28 -2.69
CA ARG A 86 -21.10 -5.44 -3.35
C ARG A 86 -22.44 -5.63 -2.63
N ARG A 87 -23.09 -4.52 -2.24
CA ARG A 87 -24.49 -4.56 -1.81
C ARG A 87 -25.36 -4.84 -3.02
N HIS A 88 -26.26 -5.80 -2.90
CA HIS A 88 -27.21 -6.15 -3.94
C HIS A 88 -28.58 -5.66 -3.47
N ASP A 89 -28.96 -4.45 -3.88
CA ASP A 89 -30.15 -3.79 -3.32
C ASP A 89 -31.47 -4.35 -3.87
N ASN A 90 -31.43 -5.15 -4.95
CA ASN A 90 -32.60 -5.81 -5.53
C ASN A 90 -32.29 -7.27 -5.91
N TYR A 91 -33.07 -8.23 -5.42
CA TYR A 91 -32.96 -9.67 -5.73
C TYR A 91 -33.30 -10.03 -7.20
N GLN A 92 -33.03 -9.17 -8.17
CA GLN A 92 -33.07 -9.60 -9.57
C GLN A 92 -31.88 -10.52 -9.80
N LEU A 93 -32.17 -11.83 -9.94
CA LEU A 93 -31.19 -12.84 -10.34
C LEU A 93 -30.51 -12.36 -11.63
N GLU A 94 -29.24 -11.99 -11.51
CA GLU A 94 -28.32 -11.63 -12.59
C GLU A 94 -28.46 -12.63 -13.76
N THR A 95 -29.27 -12.26 -14.75
CA THR A 95 -29.28 -12.86 -16.10
C THR A 95 -28.96 -11.84 -17.17
N GLN A 96 -28.88 -10.56 -16.81
CA GLN A 96 -28.28 -9.58 -17.70
C GLN A 96 -26.78 -9.63 -17.50
N GLU A 97 -26.09 -10.26 -18.46
CA GLU A 97 -24.67 -10.00 -18.70
C GLU A 97 -24.53 -8.48 -18.87
N GLU A 98 -24.23 -7.75 -17.80
CA GLU A 98 -23.78 -6.36 -17.92
C GLU A 98 -22.60 -6.40 -18.89
N GLU A 99 -22.75 -5.72 -20.04
CA GLU A 99 -21.69 -5.59 -21.01
C GLU A 99 -20.51 -4.92 -20.31
N ILE A 100 -19.47 -5.72 -20.06
CA ILE A 100 -18.29 -5.24 -19.35
C ILE A 100 -17.51 -4.41 -20.33
N ASP A 101 -17.48 -3.13 -20.03
CA ASP A 101 -16.55 -2.22 -20.67
C ASP A 101 -15.12 -2.61 -20.25
N PRO A 102 -14.31 -3.19 -21.17
CA PRO A 102 -12.94 -3.60 -20.87
C PRO A 102 -12.03 -2.40 -20.58
N VAL A 103 -12.54 -1.17 -20.72
CA VAL A 103 -11.77 0.08 -20.59
C VAL A 103 -11.71 0.62 -19.16
N LYS A 104 -12.25 -0.10 -18.17
CA LYS A 104 -12.33 0.40 -16.80
C LYS A 104 -11.16 -0.04 -15.91
N SER A 105 -10.83 0.82 -14.95
CA SER A 105 -9.95 0.45 -13.83
C SER A 105 -10.78 -0.20 -12.71
N TYR A 106 -10.16 -0.88 -11.75
CA TYR A 106 -10.89 -1.65 -10.72
C TYR A 106 -10.33 -1.43 -9.33
N PHE A 107 -11.21 -1.46 -8.32
CA PHE A 107 -10.86 -1.56 -6.91
C PHE A 107 -11.09 -2.99 -6.41
N CYS A 108 -10.01 -3.65 -6.02
CA CYS A 108 -10.03 -4.94 -5.37
C CYS A 108 -9.61 -4.76 -3.91
N GLY A 109 -10.59 -4.45 -3.06
CA GLY A 109 -10.33 -3.98 -1.71
C GLY A 109 -9.62 -2.63 -1.69
N ALA A 110 -8.52 -2.52 -0.94
CA ALA A 110 -7.75 -1.26 -0.92
C ALA A 110 -6.84 -1.08 -2.14
N ARG A 111 -6.72 -2.10 -2.99
CA ARG A 111 -5.86 -2.04 -4.18
C ARG A 111 -6.62 -1.47 -5.37
N TYR A 112 -6.10 -0.39 -5.93
CA TYR A 112 -6.47 0.09 -7.25
C TYR A 112 -5.67 -0.64 -8.33
N ILE A 113 -6.36 -1.13 -9.35
CA ILE A 113 -5.81 -1.80 -10.51
C ILE A 113 -6.11 -0.92 -11.73
N PRO A 114 -5.08 -0.26 -12.31
CA PRO A 114 -5.28 0.60 -13.46
C PRO A 114 -5.63 -0.22 -14.69
N LYS A 115 -6.38 0.40 -15.59
CA LYS A 115 -6.76 -0.14 -16.90
C LYS A 115 -5.57 -0.76 -17.64
N ASP A 116 -4.47 -0.03 -17.78
CA ASP A 116 -3.27 -0.49 -18.53
C ASP A 116 -2.70 -1.81 -17.98
N ASP A 117 -2.82 -2.06 -16.67
CA ASP A 117 -2.34 -3.32 -16.06
C ASP A 117 -3.28 -4.49 -16.38
N ILE A 118 -4.57 -4.22 -16.58
CA ILE A 118 -5.57 -5.21 -16.99
C ILE A 118 -5.37 -5.57 -18.45
N GLU A 119 -5.23 -4.57 -19.34
CA GLU A 119 -4.94 -4.78 -20.76
C GLU A 119 -3.67 -5.62 -20.94
N ARG A 120 -2.57 -5.24 -20.29
CA ARG A 120 -1.33 -6.05 -20.33
C ARG A 120 -1.50 -7.45 -19.77
N SER A 121 -2.34 -7.63 -18.76
CA SER A 121 -2.61 -8.97 -18.21
C SER A 121 -3.40 -9.84 -19.18
N ILE A 122 -4.28 -9.24 -19.99
CA ILE A 122 -5.01 -9.91 -21.07
C ILE A 122 -4.04 -10.26 -22.20
N ASP A 123 -3.14 -9.34 -22.58
CA ASP A 123 -2.10 -9.61 -23.58
C ASP A 123 -1.23 -10.81 -23.18
N TYR A 124 -0.76 -10.84 -21.92
CA TYR A 124 -0.03 -12.00 -21.40
C TYR A 124 -0.87 -13.27 -21.39
N PHE A 125 -2.16 -13.18 -21.04
CA PHE A 125 -3.04 -14.34 -21.12
C PHE A 125 -3.09 -14.92 -22.54
N HIS A 126 -3.29 -14.08 -23.56
CA HIS A 126 -3.32 -14.51 -24.96
C HIS A 126 -1.97 -15.04 -25.44
N GLU A 127 -0.87 -14.40 -25.05
CA GLU A 127 0.47 -14.90 -25.35
C GLU A 127 0.65 -16.32 -24.81
N PHE A 128 0.23 -16.59 -23.56
CA PHE A 128 0.52 -17.86 -22.90
C PHE A 128 -0.50 -18.97 -23.11
N VAL A 129 -1.72 -18.68 -23.58
CA VAL A 129 -2.77 -19.69 -23.83
C VAL A 129 -2.40 -20.62 -24.98
N GLU A 130 -1.65 -20.14 -25.98
CA GLU A 130 -1.21 -20.96 -27.12
C GLU A 130 -0.10 -21.95 -26.71
N PHE A 131 0.71 -21.60 -25.71
CA PHE A 131 1.84 -22.41 -25.25
C PHE A 131 1.44 -23.45 -24.17
N VAL A 132 0.18 -23.88 -24.09
CA VAL A 132 -0.36 -24.79 -23.04
C VAL A 132 -0.04 -26.25 -23.36
N ALA A 133 1.23 -26.56 -23.67
CA ALA A 133 1.66 -27.94 -23.88
C ALA A 133 2.15 -28.62 -22.59
N GLU A 134 2.72 -27.92 -21.60
CA GLU A 134 3.34 -28.60 -20.45
C GLU A 134 3.28 -27.84 -19.11
N LYS A 135 2.69 -28.47 -18.09
CA LYS A 135 2.84 -28.23 -16.63
C LYS A 135 2.77 -26.76 -16.14
N LYS A 136 1.97 -25.90 -16.78
CA LYS A 136 1.78 -24.51 -16.31
C LYS A 136 0.75 -24.41 -15.21
N THR A 137 0.93 -23.43 -14.31
CA THR A 137 -0.06 -23.11 -13.28
C THR A 137 -1.19 -22.23 -13.84
N TYR A 138 -0.87 -21.39 -14.83
CA TYR A 138 -1.82 -20.51 -15.52
C TYR A 138 -1.65 -20.55 -17.05
N PRO A 139 -2.71 -20.27 -17.82
CA PRO A 139 -4.08 -20.02 -17.36
C PRO A 139 -4.69 -21.23 -16.65
N ALA A 140 -5.55 -20.99 -15.66
CA ALA A 140 -6.18 -22.04 -14.86
C ALA A 140 -7.70 -22.00 -15.05
N SER A 141 -8.36 -23.16 -15.11
CA SER A 141 -9.82 -23.21 -15.10
C SER A 141 -10.37 -22.57 -13.82
N TYR A 142 -11.40 -21.74 -13.96
CA TYR A 142 -12.11 -21.16 -12.83
C TYR A 142 -12.77 -22.26 -11.98
N ARG A 143 -12.56 -22.23 -10.67
CA ARG A 143 -13.10 -23.23 -9.71
C ARG A 143 -14.03 -22.62 -8.65
N GLY A 144 -14.38 -21.35 -8.77
CA GLY A 144 -15.25 -20.68 -7.80
C GLY A 144 -16.71 -21.11 -7.90
N ARG A 145 -17.51 -20.72 -6.90
CA ARG A 145 -18.93 -21.12 -6.81
C ARG A 145 -19.88 -20.20 -7.58
N LYS A 146 -19.44 -18.99 -7.94
CA LYS A 146 -20.31 -17.96 -8.54
C LYS A 146 -20.75 -18.32 -9.96
N TYR A 147 -19.84 -18.83 -10.78
CA TYR A 147 -20.11 -19.16 -12.18
C TYR A 147 -20.18 -20.68 -12.38
N ARG A 148 -21.01 -21.11 -13.34
CA ARG A 148 -21.09 -22.52 -13.69
C ARG A 148 -19.82 -22.97 -14.43
N LYS A 149 -19.43 -24.24 -14.23
CA LYS A 149 -18.19 -24.81 -14.77
C LYS A 149 -18.21 -25.02 -16.29
N ASP A 150 -19.39 -25.16 -16.88
CA ASP A 150 -19.60 -25.39 -18.32
C ASP A 150 -19.34 -24.14 -19.17
N LEU A 151 -19.24 -22.96 -18.56
CA LEU A 151 -18.88 -21.72 -19.25
C LEU A 151 -17.40 -21.68 -19.69
N GLY A 152 -16.60 -22.68 -19.34
CA GLY A 152 -15.20 -22.78 -19.77
C GLY A 152 -14.30 -21.66 -19.27
N LEU A 153 -14.71 -20.92 -18.25
CA LEU A 153 -14.01 -19.73 -17.76
C LEU A 153 -12.62 -20.07 -17.25
N GLN A 154 -11.66 -19.20 -17.54
CA GLN A 154 -10.28 -19.28 -17.09
C GLN A 154 -9.91 -18.07 -16.26
N VAL A 155 -8.89 -18.21 -15.41
CA VAL A 155 -8.33 -17.13 -14.61
C VAL A 155 -6.85 -16.92 -14.91
N TRP A 156 -6.42 -15.67 -14.84
CA TRP A 156 -5.03 -15.27 -14.98
C TRP A 156 -4.66 -14.22 -13.92
N PRO A 157 -3.53 -14.36 -13.18
CA PRO A 157 -3.14 -13.39 -12.16
C PRO A 157 -2.72 -12.06 -12.78
N ILE A 158 -3.09 -10.95 -12.15
CA ILE A 158 -2.65 -9.62 -12.60
C ILE A 158 -1.26 -9.31 -12.05
N TYR A 159 -1.01 -9.65 -10.78
CA TYR A 159 0.23 -9.28 -10.09
C TYR A 159 0.91 -10.44 -9.38
N ARG A 160 2.23 -10.33 -9.23
CA ARG A 160 3.03 -11.05 -8.24
C ARG A 160 3.68 -10.04 -7.29
N GLY A 161 3.06 -9.84 -6.13
CA GLY A 161 3.42 -8.77 -5.21
C GLY A 161 3.09 -7.40 -5.81
N GLN A 162 4.13 -6.63 -6.18
CA GLN A 162 4.00 -5.30 -6.77
C GLN A 162 4.20 -5.28 -8.29
N ASN A 163 4.70 -6.36 -8.88
CA ASN A 163 4.99 -6.44 -10.31
C ASN A 163 3.83 -7.10 -11.05
N LEU A 164 3.63 -6.75 -12.32
CA LEU A 164 2.75 -7.49 -13.23
C LEU A 164 3.19 -8.95 -13.33
N TYR A 165 2.22 -9.85 -13.41
CA TYR A 165 2.47 -11.28 -13.55
C TYR A 165 2.72 -11.63 -15.02
N SER A 166 3.92 -12.10 -15.33
CA SER A 166 4.35 -12.41 -16.71
C SER A 166 4.89 -13.82 -16.90
N ASN A 167 4.90 -14.67 -15.85
CA ASN A 167 5.48 -16.01 -15.94
C ASN A 167 4.52 -17.08 -15.40
N PRO A 168 3.95 -17.94 -16.28
CA PRO A 168 2.88 -18.89 -15.96
C PRO A 168 3.29 -20.03 -15.00
N LYS A 169 4.59 -20.19 -14.72
CA LYS A 169 5.10 -21.22 -13.80
C LYS A 169 5.07 -20.78 -12.33
N ASN A 170 4.95 -19.48 -12.07
CA ASN A 170 4.97 -18.95 -10.72
C ASN A 170 3.56 -18.90 -10.11
N THR A 171 3.49 -18.93 -8.79
CA THR A 171 2.25 -18.59 -8.08
C THR A 171 1.92 -17.11 -8.30
N GLY A 172 0.70 -16.86 -8.76
CA GLY A 172 0.12 -15.53 -8.89
C GLY A 172 -0.35 -14.96 -7.56
N GLY A 173 -0.56 -13.65 -7.53
CA GLY A 173 -1.22 -12.94 -6.43
C GLY A 173 -2.72 -13.22 -6.35
N PRO A 174 -3.42 -12.58 -5.39
CA PRO A 174 -4.85 -12.79 -5.18
C PRO A 174 -5.73 -12.15 -6.25
N TYR A 175 -5.23 -11.15 -6.98
CA TYR A 175 -6.00 -10.40 -7.98
C TYR A 175 -5.86 -11.06 -9.35
N LEU A 176 -6.98 -11.41 -9.97
CA LEU A 176 -7.02 -12.17 -11.22
C LEU A 176 -7.99 -11.50 -12.21
N ILE A 177 -7.69 -11.62 -13.50
CA ILE A 177 -8.71 -11.47 -14.55
C ILE A 177 -9.43 -12.81 -14.72
N LEU A 178 -10.73 -12.74 -14.96
CA LEU A 178 -11.59 -13.84 -15.35
C LEU A 178 -11.91 -13.67 -16.83
N VAL A 179 -11.58 -14.65 -17.64
CA VAL A 179 -11.74 -14.62 -19.10
C VAL A 179 -12.57 -15.81 -19.57
N ASP A 180 -13.30 -15.64 -20.66
CA ASP A 180 -14.07 -16.75 -21.26
C ASP A 180 -13.21 -17.63 -22.17
N SER A 181 -13.85 -18.62 -22.80
CA SER A 181 -13.20 -19.52 -23.77
C SER A 181 -12.67 -18.83 -25.02
N PHE A 182 -13.12 -17.60 -25.32
CA PHE A 182 -12.64 -16.78 -26.42
C PHE A 182 -11.52 -15.82 -25.97
N GLY A 183 -11.13 -15.87 -24.70
CA GLY A 183 -10.15 -14.98 -24.09
C GLY A 183 -10.67 -13.57 -23.83
N GLN A 184 -11.97 -13.32 -23.91
CA GLN A 184 -12.54 -12.02 -23.61
C GLN A 184 -12.61 -11.80 -22.09
N LEU A 185 -12.28 -10.58 -21.65
CA LEU A 185 -12.38 -10.22 -20.23
C LEU A 185 -13.84 -10.27 -19.78
N LYS A 186 -14.11 -11.20 -18.85
CA LYS A 186 -15.42 -11.37 -18.24
C LYS A 186 -15.56 -10.75 -16.88
N ARG A 187 -14.53 -10.56 -16.04
CA ARG A 187 -14.53 -9.74 -14.81
C ARG A 187 -13.10 -9.61 -14.28
N VAL A 188 -12.89 -8.66 -13.35
CA VAL A 188 -11.72 -8.68 -12.44
C VAL A 188 -12.19 -9.20 -11.09
N ILE A 189 -11.51 -10.21 -10.57
CA ILE A 189 -11.87 -10.92 -9.33
C ILE A 189 -10.69 -10.99 -8.37
N ALA A 190 -10.98 -11.20 -7.09
CA ALA A 190 -9.99 -11.44 -6.06
C ALA A 190 -10.23 -12.78 -5.36
N ARG A 191 -9.16 -13.54 -5.14
CA ARG A 191 -9.18 -14.80 -4.39
C ARG A 191 -9.34 -14.52 -2.91
N THR A 192 -10.34 -15.14 -2.30
CA THR A 192 -10.62 -15.09 -0.87
C THR A 192 -9.72 -16.04 -0.09
N TYR A 193 -9.70 -15.89 1.23
CA TYR A 193 -8.95 -16.77 2.13
C TYR A 193 -9.35 -18.26 2.00
N ASP A 194 -10.63 -18.54 1.75
CA ASP A 194 -11.17 -19.90 1.56
C ASP A 194 -11.08 -20.39 0.10
N TYR A 195 -10.20 -19.80 -0.71
CA TYR A 195 -10.00 -20.14 -2.13
C TYR A 195 -11.23 -19.94 -3.04
N ASP A 196 -12.28 -19.30 -2.57
CA ASP A 196 -13.39 -18.79 -3.40
C ASP A 196 -13.01 -17.42 -4.01
N PHE A 197 -13.91 -16.81 -4.75
CA PHE A 197 -13.66 -15.54 -5.45
C PHE A 197 -14.74 -14.50 -5.17
N VAL A 198 -14.33 -13.23 -5.16
CA VAL A 198 -15.23 -12.08 -5.11
C VAL A 198 -14.91 -11.12 -6.25
N ASP A 199 -15.94 -10.47 -6.76
CA ASP A 199 -15.77 -9.48 -7.82
C ASP A 199 -15.13 -8.21 -7.29
N CYS A 200 -14.22 -7.64 -8.08
CA CYS A 200 -13.72 -6.29 -7.85
C CYS A 200 -14.71 -5.26 -8.38
N ILE A 201 -14.67 -4.07 -7.79
CA ILE A 201 -15.60 -2.98 -8.13
C ILE A 201 -14.99 -2.19 -9.29
N ALA A 202 -15.70 -2.13 -10.42
CA ALA A 202 -15.28 -1.29 -11.54
C ALA A 202 -15.33 0.20 -11.15
N SER A 203 -14.25 0.92 -11.45
CA SER A 203 -14.14 2.37 -11.28
C SER A 203 -14.42 3.04 -12.63
N SER A 204 -15.49 3.82 -12.71
CA SER A 204 -15.82 4.63 -13.88
C SER A 204 -14.96 5.89 -14.00
N THR A 205 -14.32 6.32 -12.92
CA THR A 205 -13.41 7.46 -12.90
C THR A 205 -11.97 6.99 -12.93
N GLU A 206 -11.17 7.50 -13.87
CA GLU A 206 -9.73 7.68 -13.64
C GLU A 206 -9.61 8.38 -12.30
N ILE A 207 -8.99 7.73 -11.31
CA ILE A 207 -8.93 8.13 -9.89
C ILE A 207 -9.12 9.64 -9.73
N PRO A 208 -10.25 10.13 -9.18
CA PRO A 208 -10.23 11.48 -8.62
C PRO A 208 -9.13 11.45 -7.58
N ALA A 209 -8.17 12.37 -7.63
CA ALA A 209 -6.97 12.41 -6.79
C ALA A 209 -7.22 12.30 -5.26
N HIS A 210 -8.47 12.19 -4.84
CA HIS A 210 -8.94 12.03 -3.48
C HIS A 210 -10.10 11.00 -3.41
N VAL A 211 -9.79 9.70 -3.43
CA VAL A 211 -10.58 8.72 -2.65
C VAL A 211 -9.87 8.50 -1.32
N THR A 212 -9.68 9.61 -0.61
CA THR A 212 -9.81 9.62 0.84
C THR A 212 -11.31 9.79 1.05
N HIS A 213 -11.96 8.83 1.70
CA HIS A 213 -13.38 8.89 2.00
C HIS A 213 -13.66 10.07 2.96
N SER A 214 -13.84 11.25 2.39
CA SER A 214 -14.33 12.45 3.04
C SER A 214 -15.15 13.24 2.02
N LYS A 215 -16.28 12.70 1.59
CA LYS A 215 -17.34 13.51 1.00
C LYS A 215 -18.53 13.41 1.93
N GLY A 216 -18.83 14.49 2.64
CA GLY A 216 -20.10 14.60 3.33
C GLY A 216 -20.12 15.30 4.68
N GLU A 217 -19.11 16.07 5.08
CA GLU A 217 -19.27 17.09 6.14
C GLU A 217 -18.27 18.20 5.85
N GLY A 218 -18.75 19.45 5.89
CA GLY A 218 -18.01 20.62 5.43
C GLY A 218 -16.59 20.64 6.01
N SER A 219 -15.60 20.58 5.12
CA SER A 219 -14.19 20.77 5.45
C SER A 219 -13.99 22.20 5.94
N THR A 220 -14.28 22.44 7.21
CA THR A 220 -13.64 23.51 7.96
C THR A 220 -12.15 23.20 7.87
N GLN A 221 -11.38 24.08 7.21
CA GLN A 221 -9.91 24.07 7.20
C GLN A 221 -9.39 23.60 8.55
N SER A 222 -9.04 22.31 8.65
CA SER A 222 -8.46 21.80 9.86
C SER A 222 -7.09 22.45 9.94
N LYS A 223 -6.94 23.46 10.81
CA LYS A 223 -5.64 23.96 11.23
C LYS A 223 -4.79 22.73 11.50
N GLY A 224 -3.78 22.49 10.66
CA GLY A 224 -3.03 21.24 10.70
C GLY A 224 -2.54 21.02 12.13
N THR A 225 -3.00 19.95 12.75
CA THR A 225 -2.57 19.63 14.10
C THR A 225 -1.10 19.24 14.03
N THR A 226 -0.25 19.91 14.80
CA THR A 226 1.13 19.49 15.02
C THR A 226 1.19 18.00 15.37
N ARG A 227 2.03 17.25 14.64
CA ARG A 227 2.21 15.80 14.80
C ARG A 227 3.58 15.53 15.39
N SER A 228 3.63 14.84 16.51
CA SER A 228 4.87 14.38 17.14
C SER A 228 5.11 12.90 16.83
N GLY A 229 6.37 12.50 16.73
CA GLY A 229 6.72 11.14 16.37
C GLY A 229 8.22 10.92 16.23
N PHE A 230 8.61 9.88 15.49
CA PHE A 230 10.00 9.53 15.25
C PHE A 230 10.31 9.45 13.76
N ASP A 231 11.38 10.12 13.34
CA ASP A 231 11.93 10.08 11.98
C ASP A 231 13.08 9.07 11.91
N CYS A 232 12.88 8.04 11.10
CA CYS A 232 13.83 6.98 10.84
C CYS A 232 14.28 7.03 9.38
N ASN A 233 15.33 7.81 9.09
CA ASN A 233 15.87 7.99 7.74
C ASN A 233 14.81 8.46 6.72
N GLY A 234 13.99 9.45 7.10
CA GLY A 234 12.97 10.02 6.24
C GLY A 234 11.68 9.20 6.15
N ILE A 235 11.47 8.26 7.07
CA ILE A 235 10.18 7.64 7.36
C ILE A 235 9.73 8.13 8.74
N PHE A 236 8.59 8.79 8.80
CA PHE A 236 8.04 9.34 10.04
C PHE A 236 6.97 8.42 10.61
N PHE A 237 7.13 8.02 11.87
CA PHE A 237 6.14 7.27 12.64
C PHE A 237 5.47 8.19 13.65
N ASP A 238 4.20 8.48 13.41
CA ASP A 238 3.39 9.39 14.25
C ASP A 238 3.07 8.77 15.61
N ASP A 239 3.01 9.58 16.67
CA ASP A 239 2.74 9.09 18.04
C ASP A 239 1.42 8.32 18.10
N LYS A 240 0.41 8.72 17.32
CA LYS A 240 -0.86 7.96 17.17
C LYS A 240 -0.62 6.53 16.69
N GLU A 241 0.23 6.35 15.68
CA GLU A 241 0.59 5.04 15.12
C GLU A 241 1.39 4.21 16.14
N LEU A 242 2.32 4.85 16.84
CA LEU A 242 3.16 4.20 17.85
C LEU A 242 2.35 3.74 19.07
N HIS A 243 1.37 4.53 19.50
CA HIS A 243 0.44 4.13 20.56
C HIS A 243 -0.42 2.94 20.17
N LEU A 244 -0.89 2.89 18.91
CA LEU A 244 -1.60 1.73 18.37
C LEU A 244 -0.70 0.49 18.39
N ALA A 245 0.53 0.61 17.87
CA ALA A 245 1.50 -0.48 17.85
C ALA A 245 1.84 -0.98 19.27
N ARG A 246 2.00 -0.08 20.24
CA ARG A 246 2.19 -0.42 21.65
C ARG A 246 1.03 -1.23 22.22
N ASN A 247 -0.22 -0.82 21.93
CA ASN A 247 -1.39 -1.53 22.43
C ASN A 247 -1.48 -2.94 21.83
N LEU A 248 -1.19 -3.09 20.53
CA LEU A 248 -1.09 -4.39 19.86
C LEU A 248 0.01 -5.26 20.48
N ALA A 249 1.17 -4.69 20.79
CA ALA A 249 2.25 -5.41 21.48
C ALA A 249 1.81 -5.93 22.85
N ARG A 250 1.06 -5.12 23.61
CA ARG A 250 0.56 -5.48 24.94
C ARG A 250 -0.46 -6.61 24.88
N GLU A 251 -1.40 -6.54 23.95
CA GLU A 251 -2.36 -7.61 23.70
C GLU A 251 -1.66 -8.88 23.25
N SER A 252 -0.65 -8.75 22.39
CA SER A 252 0.14 -9.87 21.89
C SER A 252 0.87 -10.61 23.01
N ARG A 253 1.46 -9.90 23.98
CA ARG A 253 2.17 -10.52 25.12
C ARG A 253 1.26 -11.36 26.03
N ARG A 254 -0.04 -11.04 26.07
CA ARG A 254 -1.04 -11.83 26.83
C ARG A 254 -1.35 -13.17 26.15
N SER A 255 -1.07 -13.29 24.85
CA SER A 255 -1.21 -14.53 24.11
C SER A 255 0.02 -15.40 24.31
N ARG A 256 -0.16 -16.64 24.78
CA ARG A 256 0.94 -17.62 24.97
C ARG A 256 1.62 -18.07 23.66
N HIS A 257 1.04 -17.73 22.50
CA HIS A 257 1.50 -18.20 21.19
C HIS A 257 2.23 -17.13 20.36
N ASN A 258 2.45 -15.94 20.92
CA ASN A 258 3.02 -14.85 20.13
C ASN A 258 4.51 -14.67 20.47
N VAL A 259 5.33 -14.60 19.42
CA VAL A 259 6.79 -14.39 19.53
C VAL A 259 7.13 -12.94 19.90
N PHE A 260 6.21 -12.00 19.67
CA PHE A 260 6.39 -10.58 19.97
C PHE A 260 5.46 -10.09 21.09
N PRO A 261 5.88 -9.06 21.85
CA PRO A 261 7.18 -8.40 21.78
C PRO A 261 8.32 -9.28 22.34
N VAL A 262 9.52 -9.08 21.77
CA VAL A 262 10.75 -9.79 22.17
C VAL A 262 11.53 -8.93 23.16
N GLU A 263 12.02 -9.53 24.24
CA GLU A 263 12.92 -8.84 25.17
C GLU A 263 14.31 -8.67 24.58
N HIS A 264 14.94 -7.52 24.83
CA HIS A 264 16.22 -7.13 24.28
C HIS A 264 17.07 -6.46 25.34
N PHE A 265 18.33 -6.90 25.44
CA PHE A 265 19.24 -6.56 26.54
C PHE A 265 20.52 -5.83 26.07
N SER A 266 20.58 -5.42 24.79
CA SER A 266 21.78 -4.78 24.24
C SER A 266 21.49 -3.35 23.74
N PRO A 267 22.53 -2.55 23.46
CA PRO A 267 22.35 -1.23 22.88
C PRO A 267 21.43 -1.24 21.66
N PRO A 268 20.59 -0.21 21.45
CA PRO A 268 20.57 1.10 22.10
C PRO A 268 19.75 1.19 23.39
N CYS A 269 19.36 0.07 24.01
CA CYS A 269 18.68 0.09 25.30
C CYS A 269 19.71 0.02 26.44
N ASP A 270 19.68 0.98 27.36
CA ASP A 270 20.51 0.95 28.57
C ASP A 270 19.95 0.00 29.64
N LEU A 271 18.66 -0.35 29.52
CA LEU A 271 17.92 -1.28 30.37
C LEU A 271 17.17 -2.31 29.51
N PRO A 272 16.78 -3.49 30.06
CA PRO A 272 15.96 -4.45 29.35
C PRO A 272 14.71 -3.79 28.73
N CYS A 273 14.52 -4.01 27.43
CA CYS A 273 13.46 -3.37 26.66
C CYS A 273 12.71 -4.39 25.80
N LEU A 274 11.51 -4.01 25.34
CA LEU A 274 10.66 -4.80 24.46
C LEU A 274 10.75 -4.27 23.02
N LEU A 275 10.94 -5.18 22.07
CA LEU A 275 10.97 -4.87 20.65
C LEU A 275 9.68 -5.34 19.96
N TRP A 276 9.06 -4.44 19.21
CA TRP A 276 7.90 -4.72 18.37
C TRP A 276 8.14 -4.29 16.93
N PRO A 277 7.84 -5.12 15.90
CA PRO A 277 8.05 -4.75 14.51
C PRO A 277 7.13 -3.60 14.09
N LEU A 278 7.67 -2.57 13.46
CA LEU A 278 6.91 -1.49 12.84
C LEU A 278 6.96 -1.58 11.32
N LYS A 279 5.86 -1.19 10.68
CA LYS A 279 5.77 -1.07 9.22
C LYS A 279 5.54 0.39 8.88
N PRO A 280 6.29 0.96 7.93
CA PRO A 280 5.97 2.27 7.40
C PRO A 280 4.50 2.29 6.93
N SER A 281 3.74 3.29 7.37
CA SER A 281 2.38 3.52 6.90
C SER A 281 2.32 3.47 5.37
N GLY A 282 1.48 2.57 4.82
CA GLY A 282 1.34 2.35 3.37
C GLY A 282 2.20 1.21 2.78
N SER A 283 3.12 0.61 3.55
CA SER A 283 3.83 -0.60 3.11
C SER A 283 3.00 -1.86 3.41
N THR A 284 2.36 -2.42 2.38
CA THR A 284 1.85 -3.79 2.45
C THR A 284 3.04 -4.72 2.59
N MET A 285 3.03 -5.67 3.54
CA MET A 285 4.12 -6.67 3.57
C MET A 285 4.21 -7.36 2.21
N ARG A 286 5.43 -7.58 1.73
CA ARG A 286 5.67 -8.75 0.91
C ARG A 286 5.28 -9.93 1.80
N ASN A 287 4.05 -10.41 1.63
CA ASN A 287 3.66 -11.68 2.20
C ASN A 287 4.70 -12.68 1.71
N GLY A 288 5.42 -13.29 2.65
CA GLY A 288 6.18 -14.50 2.38
C GLY A 288 5.23 -15.44 1.66
N MET A 289 5.58 -15.75 0.43
CA MET A 289 4.91 -16.74 -0.38
C MET A 289 5.08 -18.07 0.37
N MET A 290 4.01 -18.59 1.00
CA MET A 290 3.98 -19.97 1.47
C MET A 290 4.27 -20.89 0.27
N PRO A 291 5.21 -21.83 0.35
CA PRO A 291 5.11 -23.04 -0.43
C PRO A 291 3.98 -23.89 0.15
N CYS A 292 2.81 -23.89 -0.51
CA CYS A 292 1.78 -24.91 -0.30
C CYS A 292 2.23 -26.21 -1.01
N SER A 293 3.13 -26.96 -0.39
CA SER A 293 3.37 -28.39 -0.63
C SER A 293 4.33 -28.85 0.47
N LEU A 294 4.06 -29.77 1.38
CA LEU A 294 3.08 -30.83 1.50
C LEU A 294 2.80 -31.05 3.00
N PHE A 295 1.67 -31.71 3.27
CA PHE A 295 1.33 -32.35 4.54
C PHE A 295 2.55 -33.03 5.19
N LEU A 296 2.85 -32.71 6.46
CA LEU A 296 2.81 -33.63 7.61
C LEU A 296 3.29 -32.92 8.89
N SER A 297 2.66 -33.28 10.02
CA SER A 297 3.01 -33.05 11.43
C SER A 297 3.13 -31.61 12.00
N THR A 298 2.06 -31.21 12.68
CA THR A 298 2.00 -30.69 14.06
C THR A 298 3.04 -29.67 14.56
N LEU A 299 2.53 -28.47 14.87
CA LEU A 299 2.99 -27.49 15.87
C LEU A 299 4.28 -26.68 15.63
N ASP A 300 5.25 -27.14 14.83
CA ASP A 300 6.52 -26.40 14.67
C ASP A 300 6.46 -25.25 13.64
N ILE A 301 5.46 -25.24 12.75
CA ILE A 301 5.37 -24.27 11.64
C ILE A 301 4.86 -22.88 12.07
N LEU A 302 4.18 -22.76 13.22
CA LEU A 302 3.75 -21.45 13.74
C LEU A 302 4.91 -20.63 14.29
N VAL A 303 6.03 -21.27 14.61
CA VAL A 303 7.25 -20.62 15.11
C VAL A 303 8.03 -19.99 13.94
N ASP A 304 8.02 -20.59 12.75
CA ASP A 304 8.77 -20.12 11.58
C ASP A 304 8.23 -18.85 10.91
N ILE A 305 6.95 -18.52 11.11
CA ILE A 305 6.34 -17.26 10.62
C ILE A 305 6.93 -16.03 11.34
N PHE A 306 7.46 -16.22 12.55
CA PHE A 306 8.03 -15.14 13.36
C PHE A 306 9.57 -15.17 13.45
N THR A 307 10.23 -16.32 13.23
CA THR A 307 11.68 -16.46 13.38
C THR A 307 12.49 -16.15 12.13
N LEU A 308 11.93 -16.25 10.91
CA LEU A 308 12.65 -15.94 9.67
C LEU A 308 12.57 -14.45 9.24
N GLY A 309 13.07 -13.58 10.12
CA GLY A 309 14.29 -12.83 9.82
C GLY A 309 14.35 -11.71 8.78
N ASN A 310 13.27 -11.18 8.19
CA ASN A 310 13.38 -9.97 7.33
C ASN A 310 12.15 -9.03 7.34
N LEU A 311 11.37 -9.04 8.42
CA LEU A 311 9.95 -8.58 8.39
C LEU A 311 9.73 -7.06 8.48
N ALA A 312 10.75 -6.26 8.80
CA ALA A 312 10.84 -4.81 8.63
C ALA A 312 12.13 -4.37 9.30
N PRO A 313 12.83 -3.32 8.87
CA PRO A 313 14.00 -2.85 9.59
C PRO A 313 13.61 -1.99 10.81
N TYR A 314 12.36 -1.53 10.92
CA TYR A 314 11.92 -0.64 12.00
C TYR A 314 11.39 -1.43 13.21
N ARG A 315 11.81 -1.03 14.41
CA ARG A 315 11.39 -1.60 15.70
C ARG A 315 10.88 -0.48 16.60
N LEU A 316 9.67 -0.65 17.11
CA LEU A 316 9.20 0.10 18.27
C LEU A 316 9.90 -0.47 19.50
N VAL A 317 10.63 0.37 20.22
CA VAL A 317 11.33 0.03 21.45
C VAL A 317 10.52 0.55 22.63
N MET A 318 10.17 -0.35 23.54
CA MET A 318 9.36 -0.05 24.72
C MET A 318 10.05 -0.51 26.00
N SER A 319 9.67 0.06 27.14
CA SER A 319 10.02 -0.54 28.44
C SER A 319 9.26 -1.85 28.65
N LEU A 320 9.61 -2.60 29.70
CA LEU A 320 8.88 -3.80 30.12
C LEU A 320 7.40 -3.49 30.48
N ASP A 321 7.11 -2.25 30.92
CA ASP A 321 5.76 -1.74 31.17
C ASP A 321 5.08 -1.17 29.91
N PHE A 322 5.62 -1.46 28.73
CA PHE A 322 5.12 -0.99 27.44
C PHE A 322 5.13 0.54 27.30
N GLN A 323 5.98 1.28 28.01
CA GLN A 323 6.15 2.70 27.73
C GLN A 323 6.96 2.88 26.44
N ILE A 324 6.53 3.75 25.53
CA ILE A 324 7.25 3.98 24.27
C ILE A 324 8.53 4.74 24.59
N LEU A 325 9.69 4.12 24.33
CA LEU A 325 10.99 4.74 24.55
C LEU A 325 11.44 5.46 23.29
N PHE A 326 11.49 4.75 22.15
CA PHE A 326 11.86 5.28 20.85
C PHE A 326 11.54 4.30 19.71
N VAL A 327 11.73 4.75 18.48
CA VAL A 327 11.82 3.86 17.31
C VAL A 327 13.29 3.62 16.97
N ALA A 328 13.62 2.41 16.54
CA ALA A 328 14.96 2.05 16.11
C ALA A 328 14.96 1.37 14.74
N LEU A 329 16.00 1.64 13.96
CA LEU A 329 16.31 0.96 12.71
C LEU A 329 17.30 -0.17 12.98
N LYS A 330 16.87 -1.42 12.81
CA LYS A 330 17.71 -2.62 12.89
C LYS A 330 18.52 -2.75 11.60
N GLY A 331 19.82 -2.43 11.67
CA GLY A 331 20.80 -2.75 10.64
C GLY A 331 21.36 -4.17 10.79
N HIS A 332 22.33 -4.54 9.96
CA HIS A 332 22.97 -5.85 9.99
C HIS A 332 23.68 -6.15 11.32
N GLU A 333 24.33 -5.15 11.93
CA GLU A 333 25.14 -5.33 13.13
C GLU A 333 24.65 -4.54 14.34
N LYS A 334 23.96 -3.42 14.11
CA LYS A 334 23.54 -2.51 15.17
C LYS A 334 22.16 -1.93 14.94
N MET A 335 21.46 -1.70 16.04
CA MET A 335 20.23 -0.92 16.04
C MET A 335 20.56 0.56 16.20
N LYS A 336 20.05 1.40 15.31
CA LYS A 336 20.20 2.85 15.36
C LYS A 336 18.91 3.49 15.85
N LYS A 337 18.98 4.28 16.93
CA LYS A 337 17.84 5.06 17.43
C LYS A 337 17.41 6.11 16.40
N CYS A 338 16.12 6.21 16.16
CA CYS A 338 15.52 7.23 15.32
C CYS A 338 15.35 8.54 16.09
N GLU A 339 15.33 9.65 15.36
CA GLU A 339 15.25 10.98 15.95
C GLU A 339 13.80 11.31 16.29
N ARG A 340 13.52 11.78 17.51
CA ARG A 340 12.18 12.28 17.84
C ARG A 340 11.99 13.63 17.16
N ARG A 341 10.91 13.79 16.41
CA ARG A 341 10.60 15.04 15.70
C ARG A 341 9.16 15.44 15.93
N THR A 342 8.95 16.74 16.01
CA THR A 342 7.62 17.35 15.99
C THR A 342 7.48 18.08 14.67
N ILE A 343 6.61 17.57 13.81
CA ILE A 343 6.31 18.17 12.53
C ILE A 343 5.11 19.09 12.76
N ALA A 344 5.31 20.40 12.63
CA ALA A 344 4.20 21.34 12.62
C ALA A 344 3.18 20.87 11.58
N GLY A 345 1.91 20.80 11.98
CA GLY A 345 0.83 20.49 11.05
C GLY A 345 0.66 21.71 10.16
N GLY A 346 1.53 21.86 9.17
CA GLY A 346 1.41 22.92 8.20
C GLY A 346 0.03 22.81 7.58
N ASN A 347 -0.73 23.89 7.61
CA ASN A 347 -1.79 24.07 6.64
C ASN A 347 -1.05 24.06 5.30
N ILE A 348 -1.12 22.96 4.58
CA ILE A 348 -0.36 22.78 3.36
C ILE A 348 -1.03 23.66 2.30
N ASN A 349 -0.76 24.95 2.36
CA ASN A 349 -0.95 25.85 1.24
C ASN A 349 0.15 25.46 0.24
N HIS A 350 -0.05 24.32 -0.44
CA HIS A 350 0.64 24.06 -1.68
C HIS A 350 0.49 25.33 -2.51
N ASP A 351 1.60 25.83 -3.05
CA ASP A 351 1.51 26.89 -4.03
C ASP A 351 0.56 26.40 -5.11
N GLN A 352 -0.60 27.05 -5.25
CA GLN A 352 -1.63 26.67 -6.22
C GLN A 352 -1.28 27.19 -7.62
N SER A 353 -0.17 27.92 -7.74
CA SER A 353 0.30 28.46 -9.01
C SER A 353 0.69 27.35 -9.99
N SER A 354 0.54 27.67 -11.27
CA SER A 354 1.19 26.92 -12.35
C SER A 354 2.63 27.41 -12.51
N PHE A 355 3.52 26.52 -12.93
CA PHE A 355 4.95 26.80 -13.02
C PHE A 355 5.38 26.92 -14.47
N ARG A 356 5.97 28.05 -14.85
CA ARG A 356 6.52 28.24 -16.20
C ARG A 356 8.03 27.99 -16.19
N CYS A 357 8.47 27.03 -16.98
CA CYS A 357 9.87 26.68 -17.21
C CYS A 357 10.21 26.98 -18.67
N SER A 358 10.93 28.08 -18.93
CA SER A 358 11.18 28.55 -20.30
C SER A 358 9.86 28.76 -21.07
N THR A 359 9.66 28.05 -22.19
CA THR A 359 8.44 28.09 -23.01
C THR A 359 7.32 27.18 -22.48
N THR A 360 7.61 26.32 -21.51
CA THR A 360 6.70 25.27 -21.05
C THR A 360 6.01 25.65 -19.75
N VAL A 361 4.68 25.61 -19.72
CA VAL A 361 3.88 25.77 -18.48
C VAL A 361 3.46 24.41 -17.94
N PHE A 362 3.70 24.17 -16.66
CA PHE A 362 3.22 23.01 -15.90
C PHE A 362 2.08 23.46 -15.00
N HIS A 363 0.90 22.89 -15.21
CA HIS A 363 -0.24 23.18 -14.35
C HIS A 363 -0.02 22.57 -12.96
N ASN A 364 -0.61 23.20 -11.95
CA ASN A 364 -0.48 22.76 -10.56
C ASN A 364 -0.87 21.28 -10.38
N SER A 365 -1.94 20.86 -11.05
CA SER A 365 -2.41 19.48 -11.08
C SER A 365 -1.37 18.50 -11.63
N GLU A 366 -0.61 18.88 -12.66
CA GLU A 366 0.46 18.05 -13.23
C GLU A 366 1.62 17.90 -12.26
N VAL A 367 2.03 19.00 -11.60
CA VAL A 367 3.09 18.97 -10.60
C VAL A 367 2.69 18.12 -9.40
N LEU A 368 1.47 18.28 -8.89
CA LEU A 368 0.95 17.48 -7.79
C LEU A 368 0.90 15.98 -8.14
N ALA A 369 0.46 15.62 -9.34
CA ALA A 369 0.46 14.22 -9.78
C ALA A 369 1.87 13.61 -9.75
N VAL A 370 2.89 14.36 -10.17
CA VAL A 370 4.29 13.92 -10.13
C VAL A 370 4.82 13.84 -8.70
N VAL A 371 4.50 14.80 -7.83
CA VAL A 371 4.83 14.76 -6.40
C VAL A 371 4.23 13.51 -5.74
N HIS A 372 2.95 13.22 -5.97
CA HIS A 372 2.29 12.03 -5.44
C HIS A 372 2.97 10.74 -5.91
N LYS A 373 3.35 10.67 -7.20
CA LYS A 373 4.09 9.54 -7.76
C LYS A 373 5.46 9.39 -7.10
N ALA A 374 6.20 10.49 -6.94
CA ALA A 374 7.50 10.50 -6.27
C ALA A 374 7.41 10.00 -4.83
N CYS A 375 6.42 10.47 -4.06
CA CYS A 375 6.18 10.02 -2.69
C CYS A 375 5.88 8.51 -2.62
N LYS A 376 5.10 7.98 -3.55
CA LYS A 376 4.77 6.55 -3.63
C LYS A 376 6.00 5.70 -3.99
N GLU A 377 6.82 6.17 -4.94
CA GLU A 377 8.00 5.46 -5.41
C GLU A 377 9.19 5.55 -4.44
N LYS A 378 9.24 6.55 -3.54
CA LYS A 378 10.30 6.69 -2.53
C LYS A 378 10.49 5.43 -1.68
N MET A 379 9.40 4.71 -1.40
CA MET A 379 9.44 3.50 -0.58
C MET A 379 9.96 2.27 -1.34
N LEU A 380 10.31 2.42 -2.62
CA LEU A 380 10.79 1.34 -3.47
C LEU A 380 12.29 1.47 -3.70
N HIS A 381 13.08 0.69 -2.97
CA HIS A 381 14.55 0.65 -3.10
C HIS A 381 15.04 0.29 -4.52
N SER A 382 14.18 -0.25 -5.38
CA SER A 382 14.51 -0.61 -6.77
C SER A 382 14.37 0.54 -7.76
N LYS A 383 13.83 1.70 -7.37
CA LYS A 383 13.62 2.83 -8.27
C LYS A 383 14.79 3.81 -8.22
N LYS A 384 15.16 4.34 -9.39
CA LYS A 384 16.19 5.38 -9.52
C LYS A 384 15.76 6.73 -8.94
N TYR A 385 14.46 6.99 -8.90
CA TYR A 385 13.86 8.21 -8.36
C TYR A 385 12.76 7.87 -7.35
N PRO A 386 12.47 8.78 -6.39
CA PRO A 386 13.21 10.02 -6.11
C PRO A 386 14.65 9.76 -5.63
N MET A 387 15.58 10.61 -6.04
CA MET A 387 17.02 10.52 -5.71
C MET A 387 17.43 11.71 -4.84
N SER A 388 18.41 11.57 -3.96
CA SER A 388 18.96 12.70 -3.20
C SER A 388 19.47 13.81 -4.13
N TYR A 389 19.19 15.06 -3.77
CA TYR A 389 19.79 16.22 -4.42
C TYR A 389 21.14 16.54 -3.78
N GLU A 390 22.18 16.66 -4.60
CA GLU A 390 23.58 16.93 -4.18
C GLU A 390 24.10 18.28 -4.68
N GLY A 391 23.21 19.17 -5.15
CA GLY A 391 23.59 20.50 -5.64
C GLY A 391 23.72 21.53 -4.52
N GLU A 392 23.50 22.80 -4.87
CA GLU A 392 23.69 23.94 -3.97
C GLU A 392 22.70 23.93 -2.79
N ASN A 393 23.12 24.50 -1.66
CA ASN A 393 22.25 24.63 -0.50
C ASN A 393 21.16 25.67 -0.75
N PHE A 394 19.93 25.31 -0.43
CA PHE A 394 18.81 26.25 -0.47
C PHE A 394 18.71 27.02 0.85
N GLN A 395 18.00 28.16 0.82
CA GLN A 395 17.68 28.93 2.03
C GLN A 395 16.89 28.10 3.05
N VAL A 396 16.09 27.15 2.58
CA VAL A 396 15.42 26.18 3.45
C VAL A 396 16.34 24.96 3.59
N PRO A 397 16.65 24.49 4.80
CA PRO A 397 17.50 23.32 4.97
C PRO A 397 16.80 22.02 4.53
N GLY A 398 17.54 21.17 3.81
CA GLY A 398 17.12 19.84 3.35
C GLY A 398 17.19 18.74 4.42
N PRO A 399 16.93 17.46 4.08
CA PRO A 399 17.19 16.85 2.78
C PRO A 399 16.21 17.17 1.66
N TYR A 400 16.77 17.24 0.45
CA TYR A 400 16.05 17.41 -0.81
C TYR A 400 16.14 16.16 -1.68
N LEU A 401 15.06 15.86 -2.38
CA LEU A 401 15.02 14.81 -3.40
C LEU A 401 14.70 15.42 -4.76
N ILE A 402 15.25 14.86 -5.83
CA ILE A 402 14.87 15.17 -7.20
C ILE A 402 13.97 14.08 -7.78
N TYR A 403 12.96 14.49 -8.53
CA TYR A 403 12.11 13.60 -9.31
C TYR A 403 11.89 14.17 -10.72
N PRO A 404 11.90 13.35 -11.79
CA PRO A 404 11.74 13.83 -13.14
C PRO A 404 10.33 14.40 -13.41
N LEU A 405 10.25 15.58 -14.03
CA LEU A 405 9.00 16.24 -14.44
C LEU A 405 8.93 16.32 -15.97
N LYS A 406 7.81 15.88 -16.53
CA LYS A 406 7.57 15.87 -17.99
C LYS A 406 6.16 16.35 -18.29
N LYS A 407 6.02 17.11 -19.38
CA LYS A 407 4.74 17.56 -19.91
C LYS A 407 4.28 16.58 -20.99
N GLY A 408 3.10 15.97 -20.83
CA GLY A 408 2.59 14.95 -21.77
C GLY A 408 3.27 13.56 -21.67
N LYS A 409 2.71 12.54 -22.35
CA LYS A 409 3.12 11.12 -22.26
C LYS A 409 4.50 10.80 -22.88
N GLU A 410 5.16 9.81 -22.26
CA GLU A 410 6.37 8.99 -22.53
C GLU A 410 7.66 9.54 -23.22
N TYR A 411 8.77 8.87 -22.91
CA TYR A 411 10.15 9.36 -22.95
C TYR A 411 10.91 9.00 -24.23
N ASN A 412 11.39 9.99 -24.97
CA ASN A 412 12.45 9.83 -25.99
C ASN A 412 13.66 10.73 -25.67
N GLY A 413 14.50 10.33 -24.70
CA GLY A 413 15.93 10.73 -24.64
C GLY A 413 16.35 12.20 -24.39
N GLY A 414 15.45 13.19 -24.32
CA GLY A 414 15.81 14.62 -24.22
C GLY A 414 16.07 15.19 -22.81
N CYS A 415 16.58 16.44 -22.76
CA CYS A 415 16.81 17.23 -21.54
C CYS A 415 15.57 17.24 -20.63
N MET A 416 15.76 16.89 -19.36
CA MET A 416 14.69 16.59 -18.43
C MET A 416 14.65 17.62 -17.31
N LEU A 417 13.51 18.30 -17.18
CA LEU A 417 13.22 19.11 -15.99
C LEU A 417 13.04 18.18 -14.79
N LYS A 418 13.54 18.59 -13.64
CA LYS A 418 13.39 17.85 -12.39
C LYS A 418 12.66 18.75 -11.40
N ILE A 419 11.71 18.19 -10.66
CA ILE A 419 11.18 18.83 -9.46
C ILE A 419 12.10 18.52 -8.29
N LEU A 420 12.35 19.54 -7.50
CA LEU A 420 13.02 19.43 -6.23
C LEU A 420 11.97 19.34 -5.12
N LEU A 421 12.04 18.27 -4.32
CA LEU A 421 11.13 17.96 -3.24
C LEU A 421 11.88 18.17 -1.93
N ASN A 422 11.50 19.17 -1.14
CA ASN A 422 12.00 19.26 0.22
C ASN A 422 11.34 18.17 1.08
N PHE A 423 12.13 17.39 1.81
CA PHE A 423 11.66 16.27 2.61
C PHE A 423 11.72 16.55 4.13
N THR A 424 12.34 17.64 4.59
CA THR A 424 12.22 18.06 6.02
C THR A 424 10.86 18.63 6.33
N THR A 425 10.22 19.17 5.31
CA THR A 425 8.84 19.63 5.35
C THR A 425 8.02 18.58 4.63
N ASN A 426 7.12 17.87 5.34
CA ASN A 426 5.82 17.67 4.69
C ASN A 426 5.42 19.07 4.24
N PHE A 427 5.25 19.32 2.94
CA PHE A 427 4.90 20.63 2.37
C PHE A 427 4.17 21.48 3.42
N GLY A 428 4.83 22.48 4.01
CA GLY A 428 4.24 23.20 5.15
C GLY A 428 5.21 23.50 6.28
N ALA A 429 5.86 24.67 6.19
CA ALA A 429 6.11 25.55 7.33
C ALA A 429 6.23 26.99 6.81
N PRO A 430 5.44 27.95 7.31
CA PRO A 430 5.79 29.36 7.25
C PRO A 430 6.49 29.74 8.57
N THR A 431 7.73 30.19 8.49
CA THR A 431 8.27 31.11 9.50
C THR A 431 7.97 32.53 9.03
N GLU A 432 7.35 33.34 9.89
CA GLU A 432 7.27 34.79 9.74
C GLU A 432 8.68 35.37 9.74
N ILE A 433 9.27 35.45 8.55
CA ILE A 433 10.02 36.56 7.97
C ILE A 433 9.97 36.19 6.48
N GLY A 434 9.26 37.00 5.69
CA GLY A 434 8.81 36.62 4.35
C GLY A 434 9.93 36.03 3.48
N ASN A 435 9.72 34.82 2.95
CA ASN A 435 10.04 34.45 1.57
C ASN A 435 9.47 33.06 1.20
N ARG A 436 9.11 32.95 -0.08
CA ARG A 436 8.36 31.88 -0.76
C ARG A 436 9.00 30.49 -0.61
N ALA A 437 8.16 29.44 -0.49
CA ALA A 437 8.58 28.12 -0.94
C ALA A 437 8.82 28.20 -2.46
N ARG A 438 10.06 27.98 -2.89
CA ARG A 438 10.46 28.08 -4.29
C ARG A 438 10.55 26.68 -4.89
N ILE A 439 9.82 26.45 -5.98
CA ILE A 439 10.13 25.38 -6.92
C ILE A 439 11.15 25.97 -7.89
N GLU A 440 12.42 25.59 -7.75
CA GLU A 440 13.47 25.98 -8.69
C GLU A 440 13.67 24.89 -9.74
N PHE A 441 13.67 25.29 -11.00
CA PHE A 441 13.89 24.42 -12.15
C PHE A 441 15.33 24.58 -12.62
N TYR A 442 16.09 23.49 -12.59
CA TYR A 442 17.42 23.45 -13.18
C TYR A 442 17.32 22.93 -14.61
N GLY A 443 17.71 23.78 -15.58
CA GLY A 443 18.03 23.37 -16.95
C GLY A 443 19.55 23.46 -17.13
N ASN A 444 20.16 22.39 -17.65
CA ASN A 444 21.57 22.43 -18.04
C ASN A 444 21.71 23.30 -19.31
N GLU A 445 22.23 24.52 -19.19
CA GLU A 445 23.04 25.10 -20.27
C GLU A 445 24.44 24.48 -20.15
N LEU A 446 24.62 23.33 -20.78
CA LEU A 446 25.95 22.77 -21.00
C LEU A 446 26.59 23.57 -22.14
N ARG A 447 27.30 24.66 -21.81
CA ARG A 447 28.31 25.20 -22.72
C ARG A 447 29.40 24.15 -22.85
N LEU A 448 29.36 23.40 -23.96
CA LEU A 448 30.49 22.65 -24.48
C LEU A 448 31.65 23.63 -24.71
N HIS A 449 32.57 23.71 -23.74
CA HIS A 449 33.93 24.12 -24.06
C HIS A 449 34.58 22.98 -24.83
N THR A 450 34.51 23.06 -26.16
CA THR A 450 35.37 22.28 -27.05
C THR A 450 36.82 22.58 -26.68
N ARG A 451 37.50 21.60 -26.07
CA ARG A 451 38.97 21.50 -26.08
C ARG A 451 39.39 21.42 -27.55
N ARG A 452 39.93 22.51 -28.10
CA ARG A 452 40.75 22.45 -29.32
C ARG A 452 42.03 21.71 -28.98
N SER A 453 42.40 20.77 -29.84
CA SER A 453 43.62 19.99 -29.72
C SER A 453 44.84 20.89 -29.85
N PHE A 454 45.81 20.64 -28.98
CA PHE A 454 47.20 20.94 -29.25
C PHE A 454 47.68 19.85 -30.21
N ASP A 455 47.91 20.20 -31.46
CA ASP A 455 49.17 19.93 -32.17
C ASP A 455 49.08 20.37 -33.64
N ASP A 456 50.21 20.92 -34.09
CA ASP A 456 50.70 21.15 -35.44
C ASP A 456 50.58 22.52 -36.17
N LYS A 457 51.79 22.95 -36.57
CA LYS A 457 52.25 24.01 -37.51
C LYS A 457 52.32 25.43 -36.95
N LYS A 458 53.49 25.98 -36.56
CA LYS A 458 54.81 26.15 -37.23
C LYS A 458 54.73 26.98 -38.52
N LYS A 459 55.47 28.12 -38.50
CA LYS A 459 55.79 29.10 -39.57
C LYS A 459 54.65 30.08 -39.92
N GLU A 460 54.85 31.39 -40.15
CA GLU A 460 56.03 32.24 -40.33
C GLU A 460 55.55 33.72 -40.34
N ASN A 461 56.38 34.61 -39.79
CA ASN A 461 56.78 35.91 -40.34
C ASN A 461 55.81 37.10 -40.58
N ILE A 462 56.26 38.23 -39.98
CA ILE A 462 56.35 39.61 -40.52
C ILE A 462 55.07 40.47 -40.51
N ALA A 463 55.03 41.48 -39.62
CA ALA A 463 55.12 42.91 -39.96
C ALA A 463 54.66 43.81 -38.79
N ASN A 464 55.53 44.78 -38.47
CA ASN A 464 55.40 45.99 -37.64
C ASN A 464 55.28 45.87 -36.12
#